data_AF-A0A2G9YB33-F1
#
_entry.id   AF-A0A2G9YB33-F1
#
_cell.length_a   1.000
_cell.length_b   1.000
_cell.length_c   1.000
_cell.angle_alpha   90.00
_cell.angle_beta   90.00
_cell.angle_gamma   90.00
#
_symmetry.space_group_name_H-M   'P 1'
#
loop_
_entity.id
_entity.type
_entity.pdbx_description
1 polymer ?
#
loop_
_entity_poly.entity_id
_entity_poly.type
_entity_poly.pdbx_seq_one_letter_code
_entity_poly.pdbx_strand_id
1 'polypeptide(L)'
;ARKLYEQEAISPVEYDNTVTKKEVARANLAIARAQLESLQNNRYLKEQQLEKDVAAKQKEIIMENISLVQKRTESQQTSGIIKRVRRRSGRLELCALEDSQIVRREKSPGDHVETGELICLLSRGEERRILVKVAPRNAVRLKIGQKALIYSNIFYHWK
;
A
#
# COMPACT_ATOMS: atom_id res chain seq x y z
N ALA A 1 3.52 -41.86 -74.47
CA ALA A 1 4.19 -40.94 -75.42
C ALA A 1 5.38 -41.62 -76.07
N ARG A 2 6.55 -41.74 -75.41
CA ARG A 2 7.79 -42.27 -76.03
C ARG A 2 7.64 -43.65 -76.71
N LYS A 3 7.11 -44.64 -76.00
CA LYS A 3 6.86 -45.99 -76.57
C LYS A 3 5.85 -46.01 -77.72
N LEU A 4 4.86 -45.10 -77.72
CA LEU A 4 3.86 -45.00 -78.79
C LEU A 4 4.43 -44.29 -80.02
N TYR A 5 5.32 -43.33 -79.81
CA TYR A 5 6.07 -42.66 -80.86
C TYR A 5 7.07 -43.61 -81.53
N GLU A 6 7.81 -44.38 -80.73
CA GLU A 6 8.74 -45.43 -81.21
C GLU A 6 8.03 -46.57 -81.97
N GLN A 7 6.71 -46.72 -81.79
CA GLN A 7 5.84 -47.67 -82.50
C GLN A 7 5.08 -47.03 -83.68
N GLU A 8 5.37 -45.77 -84.02
CA GLU A 8 4.67 -44.97 -85.06
C GLU A 8 3.15 -44.81 -84.84
N ALA A 9 2.66 -45.09 -83.62
CA ALA A 9 1.25 -45.00 -83.26
C ALA A 9 0.77 -43.57 -82.98
N ILE A 10 1.70 -42.61 -82.83
CA ILE A 10 1.43 -41.17 -82.69
C ILE A 10 2.40 -40.36 -83.54
N SER A 11 2.00 -39.18 -83.97
CA SER A 11 2.84 -38.30 -84.80
C SER A 11 3.99 -37.67 -84.00
N PRO A 12 5.09 -37.26 -84.66
CA PRO A 12 6.18 -36.50 -84.02
C PRO A 12 5.68 -35.23 -83.32
N VAL A 13 4.72 -34.52 -83.94
CA VAL A 13 4.13 -33.29 -83.39
C VAL A 13 3.38 -33.56 -82.08
N GLU A 14 2.63 -34.67 -82.00
CA GLU A 14 1.95 -35.06 -80.76
C GLU A 14 2.93 -35.48 -79.66
N TYR A 15 3.99 -36.19 -80.03
CA TYR A 15 5.06 -36.54 -79.09
C TYR A 15 5.74 -35.29 -78.52
N ASP A 16 6.19 -34.38 -79.38
CA ASP A 16 6.85 -33.14 -78.98
C ASP A 16 5.94 -32.28 -78.10
N ASN A 17 4.67 -32.12 -78.47
CA ASN A 17 3.69 -31.43 -77.64
C ASN A 17 3.56 -32.03 -76.24
N THR A 18 3.60 -33.36 -76.09
CA THR A 18 3.55 -34.00 -74.76
C THR A 18 4.83 -33.79 -73.96
N VAL A 19 5.99 -33.75 -74.62
CA VAL A 19 7.28 -33.46 -73.99
C VAL A 19 7.31 -32.01 -73.50
N THR A 20 6.97 -31.05 -74.37
CA THR A 20 6.92 -29.63 -74.01
C THR A 20 5.93 -29.37 -72.87
N LYS A 21 4.74 -29.97 -72.90
CA LYS A 21 3.76 -29.86 -71.78
C LYS A 21 4.33 -30.39 -70.47
N LYS A 22 5.08 -31.50 -70.50
CA LYS A 22 5.73 -32.08 -69.31
C LYS A 22 6.84 -31.18 -68.79
N GLU A 23 7.61 -30.55 -69.66
CA GLU A 23 8.68 -29.60 -69.27
C GLU A 23 8.10 -28.33 -68.66
N VAL A 24 7.06 -27.75 -69.26
CA VAL A 24 6.34 -26.60 -68.70
C VAL A 24 5.76 -26.93 -67.32
N ALA A 25 5.13 -28.10 -67.17
CA ALA A 25 4.62 -28.54 -65.87
C ALA A 25 5.72 -28.70 -64.81
N ARG A 26 6.90 -29.19 -65.21
CA ARG A 26 8.08 -29.28 -64.32
C ARG A 26 8.61 -27.90 -63.93
N ALA A 27 8.69 -26.97 -64.87
CA ALA A 27 9.12 -25.60 -64.60
C ALA A 27 8.16 -24.89 -63.64
N ASN A 28 6.84 -25.00 -63.87
CA ASN A 28 5.82 -24.44 -62.99
C ASN A 28 5.87 -25.04 -61.59
N LEU A 29 6.10 -26.35 -61.48
CA LEU A 29 6.26 -27.02 -60.18
C LEU A 29 7.52 -26.55 -59.44
N ALA A 30 8.62 -26.32 -60.15
CA ALA A 30 9.84 -25.76 -59.54
C ALA A 30 9.61 -24.33 -59.02
N ILE A 31 8.92 -23.49 -59.78
CA ILE A 31 8.54 -22.13 -59.37
C ILE A 31 7.64 -22.17 -58.13
N ALA A 32 6.60 -23.01 -58.14
CA ALA A 32 5.68 -23.15 -57.02
C ALA A 32 6.39 -23.65 -55.74
N ARG A 33 7.37 -24.54 -55.87
CA ARG A 33 8.19 -25.00 -54.74
C ARG A 33 9.05 -23.87 -54.16
N ALA A 34 9.73 -23.11 -55.01
CA ALA A 34 10.54 -21.97 -54.56
C ALA A 34 9.68 -20.89 -53.87
N GLN A 35 8.47 -20.64 -54.38
CA GLN A 35 7.52 -19.74 -53.74
C GLN A 35 7.05 -20.26 -52.39
N LEU A 36 6.75 -21.56 -52.28
CA LEU A 36 6.35 -22.18 -51.02
C LEU A 36 7.46 -22.09 -49.96
N GLU A 37 8.70 -22.39 -50.34
CA GLU A 37 9.86 -22.29 -49.46
C GLU A 37 10.10 -20.84 -48.99
N SER A 38 9.96 -19.88 -49.90
CA SER A 38 10.03 -18.45 -49.56
C SER A 38 8.93 -18.05 -48.56
N LEU A 39 7.70 -18.51 -48.76
CA LEU A 39 6.59 -18.24 -47.84
C LEU A 39 6.82 -18.89 -46.47
N GLN A 40 7.35 -20.11 -46.42
CA GLN A 40 7.70 -20.80 -45.17
C GLN A 40 8.80 -20.05 -44.41
N ASN A 41 9.86 -19.62 -45.10
CA ASN A 41 10.93 -18.82 -44.50
C ASN A 41 10.42 -17.47 -43.97
N ASN A 42 9.58 -16.78 -44.75
CA ASN A 42 8.98 -15.52 -44.32
C ASN A 42 8.07 -15.71 -43.10
N ARG A 43 7.31 -16.80 -43.05
CA ARG A 43 6.48 -17.15 -41.89
C ARG A 43 7.34 -17.38 -40.66
N TYR A 44 8.40 -18.18 -40.78
CA TYR A 44 9.32 -18.47 -39.68
C TYR A 44 9.97 -17.20 -39.12
N LEU A 45 10.44 -16.30 -40.00
CA LEU A 45 11.03 -15.03 -39.57
C LEU A 45 10.02 -14.12 -38.85
N LYS A 46 8.75 -14.09 -39.32
CA LYS A 46 7.68 -13.35 -38.65
C LYS A 46 7.33 -13.94 -37.29
N GLU A 47 7.28 -15.27 -37.17
CA GLU A 47 7.03 -15.95 -35.89
C GLU A 47 8.16 -15.61 -34.89
N GLN A 48 9.43 -15.67 -35.30
CA GLN A 48 10.55 -15.27 -34.43
C GLN A 48 10.50 -13.79 -34.02
N GLN A 49 10.10 -12.89 -34.93
CA GLN A 49 9.99 -11.48 -34.60
C GLN A 49 8.86 -11.24 -33.59
N LEU A 50 7.71 -11.89 -33.79
CA LEU A 50 6.58 -11.82 -32.85
C LEU A 50 6.97 -12.34 -31.46
N GLU A 51 7.70 -13.44 -31.37
CA GLU A 51 8.19 -13.96 -30.08
C GLU A 51 9.08 -12.95 -29.36
N LYS A 52 9.99 -12.28 -30.07
CA LYS A 52 10.85 -11.22 -29.52
C LYS A 52 10.03 -10.02 -29.05
N ASP A 53 9.06 -9.59 -29.84
CA ASP A 53 8.22 -8.44 -29.52
C ASP A 53 7.34 -8.72 -28.30
N VAL A 54 6.76 -9.92 -28.20
CA VAL A 54 6.00 -10.37 -27.02
C VAL A 54 6.89 -10.39 -25.78
N ALA A 55 8.10 -10.94 -25.87
CA ALA A 55 9.03 -10.97 -24.74
C ALA A 55 9.46 -9.55 -24.31
N ALA A 56 9.66 -8.63 -25.25
CA ALA A 56 9.96 -7.24 -24.96
C ALA A 56 8.79 -6.54 -24.25
N LYS A 57 7.55 -6.72 -24.74
CA LYS A 57 6.35 -6.16 -24.11
C LYS A 57 6.10 -6.72 -22.71
N GLN A 58 6.33 -8.01 -22.49
CA GLN A 58 6.25 -8.61 -21.17
C GLN A 58 7.26 -7.99 -20.20
N LYS A 59 8.51 -7.75 -20.65
CA LYS A 59 9.52 -7.07 -19.83
C LYS A 59 9.11 -5.64 -19.47
N GLU A 60 8.57 -4.88 -20.43
CA GLU A 60 8.04 -3.53 -20.18
C GLU A 60 6.96 -3.54 -19.09
N ILE A 61 5.96 -4.44 -19.21
CA ILE A 61 4.88 -4.58 -18.23
C ILE A 61 5.42 -4.93 -16.84
N ILE A 62 6.39 -5.85 -16.75
CA ILE A 62 7.00 -6.25 -15.47
C ILE A 62 7.70 -5.04 -14.83
N MET A 63 8.51 -4.30 -15.59
CA MET A 63 9.20 -3.12 -15.07
C MET A 63 8.24 -2.02 -14.61
N GLU A 64 7.18 -1.78 -15.38
CA GLU A 64 6.14 -0.80 -15.02
C GLU A 64 5.44 -1.19 -13.71
N ASN A 65 5.06 -2.46 -13.57
CA ASN A 65 4.45 -2.99 -12.34
C ASN A 65 5.37 -2.87 -11.13
N ILE A 66 6.66 -3.19 -11.28
CA ILE A 66 7.66 -3.02 -10.20
C ILE A 66 7.74 -1.54 -9.79
N SER A 67 7.81 -0.62 -10.75
CA SER A 67 7.85 0.82 -10.46
C SER A 67 6.60 1.32 -9.73
N LEU A 68 5.42 0.86 -10.14
CA LEU A 68 4.16 1.19 -9.48
C LEU A 68 4.11 0.68 -8.04
N VAL A 69 4.58 -0.55 -7.80
CA VAL A 69 4.67 -1.12 -6.45
C VAL A 69 5.63 -0.31 -5.59
N GLN A 70 6.82 0.02 -6.10
CA GLN A 70 7.80 0.85 -5.39
C GLN A 70 7.22 2.20 -4.98
N LYS A 71 6.59 2.92 -5.93
CA LYS A 71 5.92 4.21 -5.64
C LYS A 71 4.82 4.08 -4.59
N ARG A 72 4.02 3.00 -4.64
CA ARG A 72 2.99 2.73 -3.63
C ARG A 72 3.59 2.49 -2.24
N THR A 73 4.67 1.70 -2.15
CA THR A 73 5.34 1.43 -0.88
C THR A 73 5.97 2.69 -0.29
N GLU A 74 6.62 3.52 -1.09
CA GLU A 74 7.18 4.81 -0.66
C GLU A 74 6.10 5.76 -0.16
N SER A 75 4.98 5.86 -0.88
CA SER A 75 3.82 6.66 -0.47
C SER A 75 3.24 6.17 0.86
N GLN A 76 3.09 4.85 1.04
CA GLN A 76 2.60 4.27 2.29
C GLN A 76 3.54 4.56 3.45
N GLN A 77 4.85 4.37 3.28
CA GLN A 77 5.87 4.67 4.29
C GLN A 77 5.84 6.15 4.68
N THR A 78 5.79 7.05 3.69
CA THR A 78 5.71 8.50 3.91
C THR A 78 4.44 8.86 4.67
N SER A 79 3.29 8.27 4.31
CA SER A 79 2.02 8.51 5.01
C SER A 79 2.09 8.04 6.48
N GLY A 80 2.76 6.92 6.74
CA GLY A 80 2.98 6.39 8.09
C GLY A 80 3.91 7.28 8.91
N ILE A 81 4.94 7.85 8.30
CA ILE A 81 5.81 8.86 8.91
C ILE A 81 5.01 10.12 9.24
N ILE A 82 4.25 10.67 8.28
CA ILE A 82 3.42 11.87 8.47
C ILE A 82 2.41 11.66 9.60
N LYS A 83 1.73 10.51 9.67
CA LYS A 83 0.81 10.19 10.77
C LYS A 83 1.52 10.17 12.12
N ARG A 84 2.72 9.58 12.20
CA ARG A 84 3.52 9.56 13.43
C ARG A 84 4.00 10.96 13.83
N VAL A 85 4.48 11.75 12.86
CA VAL A 85 4.88 13.14 13.09
C VAL A 85 3.70 13.95 13.58
N ARG A 86 2.54 13.88 12.91
CA ARG A 86 1.32 14.60 13.32
C ARG A 86 0.86 14.23 14.74
N ARG A 87 1.01 12.98 15.16
CA ARG A 87 0.76 12.56 16.55
C ARG A 87 1.77 13.16 17.54
N ARG A 88 3.02 13.38 17.13
CA ARG A 88 4.09 13.96 17.96
C ARG A 88 4.07 15.48 18.01
N SER A 89 3.72 16.15 16.91
CA SER A 89 3.68 17.60 16.79
C SER A 89 2.30 18.20 17.06
N GLY A 90 1.26 17.37 17.17
CA GLY A 90 -0.02 17.80 17.72
C GLY A 90 0.17 18.34 19.13
N ARG A 91 -0.61 19.37 19.49
CA ARG A 91 -0.67 19.90 20.86
C ARG A 91 -1.02 18.73 21.79
N LEU A 92 -0.09 18.34 22.64
CA LEU A 92 -0.31 17.31 23.64
C LEU A 92 -1.17 17.92 24.75
N GLU A 93 -2.39 17.43 24.88
CA GLU A 93 -3.33 17.86 25.91
C GLU A 93 -3.33 16.82 27.03
N LEU A 94 -3.04 17.28 28.25
CA LEU A 94 -3.19 16.47 29.46
C LEU A 94 -4.62 16.65 29.96
N CYS A 95 -5.40 15.57 29.89
CA CYS A 95 -6.76 15.54 30.40
C CYS A 95 -6.79 14.82 31.75
N ALA A 96 -7.62 15.32 32.68
CA ALA A 96 -7.95 14.55 33.86
C ALA A 96 -8.72 13.28 33.45
N LEU A 97 -8.41 12.15 34.08
CA LEU A 97 -9.09 10.87 33.80
C LEU A 97 -10.53 10.86 34.33
N GLU A 98 -10.80 11.66 35.35
CA GLU A 98 -12.09 11.74 36.03
C GLU A 98 -12.32 13.16 36.55
N ASP A 99 -13.58 13.46 36.87
CA ASP A 99 -14.00 14.73 37.46
C ASP A 99 -13.26 14.96 38.77
N SER A 100 -12.44 16.00 38.77
CA SER A 100 -11.51 16.28 39.86
C SER A 100 -11.17 17.76 39.93
N GLN A 101 -10.66 18.16 41.09
CA GLN A 101 -10.27 19.53 41.37
C GLN A 101 -8.75 19.61 41.51
N ILE A 102 -8.15 20.65 40.93
CA ILE A 102 -6.72 20.93 41.11
C ILE A 102 -6.50 21.43 42.54
N VAL A 103 -5.79 20.66 43.34
CA VAL A 103 -5.45 21.00 44.74
C VAL A 103 -4.10 21.70 44.82
N ARG A 104 -3.15 21.29 43.97
CA ARG A 104 -1.80 21.86 43.93
C ARG A 104 -1.26 21.84 42.52
N ARG A 105 -0.52 22.87 42.14
CA ARG A 105 0.16 22.98 40.84
C ARG A 105 1.66 23.10 41.09
N GLU A 106 2.44 22.23 40.48
CA GLU A 106 3.91 22.20 40.60
C GLU A 106 4.60 22.92 39.45
N LYS A 107 3.97 22.96 38.27
CA LYS A 107 4.55 23.53 37.04
C LYS A 107 3.70 24.68 36.49
N SER A 108 4.39 25.69 36.00
CA SER A 108 3.82 26.90 35.41
C SER A 108 3.83 26.85 33.88
N PRO A 109 3.01 27.67 33.21
CA PRO A 109 3.05 27.79 31.75
C PRO A 109 4.45 28.19 31.27
N GLY A 110 5.02 27.42 30.34
CA GLY A 110 6.36 27.65 29.78
C GLY A 110 7.46 26.76 30.38
N ASP A 111 7.19 26.07 31.49
CA ASP A 111 8.15 25.15 32.10
C ASP A 111 8.38 23.91 31.22
N HIS A 112 9.63 23.45 31.16
CA HIS A 112 9.95 22.13 30.60
C HIS A 112 9.55 21.03 31.59
N VAL A 113 9.01 19.93 31.06
CA VAL A 113 8.51 18.81 31.86
C VAL A 113 9.02 17.50 31.29
N GLU A 114 9.57 16.65 32.17
CA GLU A 114 10.06 15.32 31.81
C GLU A 114 9.02 14.23 32.11
N THR A 115 9.24 13.04 31.53
CA THR A 115 8.34 11.91 31.74
C THR A 115 8.39 11.44 33.19
N GLY A 116 7.23 11.41 33.86
CA GLY A 116 7.11 11.00 35.25
C GLY A 116 7.17 12.14 36.27
N GLU A 117 7.41 13.38 35.82
CA GLU A 117 7.33 14.54 36.70
C GLU A 117 5.90 14.87 37.12
N LEU A 118 5.74 15.27 38.39
CA LEU A 118 4.47 15.74 38.91
C LEU A 118 4.19 17.17 38.41
N ILE A 119 3.09 17.34 37.66
CA ILE A 119 2.66 18.64 37.12
C ILE A 119 1.62 19.30 38.03
N CYS A 120 0.63 18.53 38.46
CA CYS A 120 -0.42 18.98 39.36
C CYS A 120 -0.99 17.80 40.16
N LEU A 121 -1.59 18.10 41.30
CA LEU A 121 -2.30 17.17 42.15
C LEU A 121 -3.80 17.37 42.01
N LEU A 122 -4.51 16.31 41.66
CA LEU A 122 -5.96 16.28 41.48
C LEU A 122 -6.62 15.57 42.68
N SER A 123 -7.78 16.05 43.12
CA SER A 123 -8.60 15.39 44.14
C SER A 123 -10.04 15.24 43.66
N ARG A 124 -10.64 14.07 43.91
CA ARG A 124 -12.06 13.77 43.63
C ARG A 124 -13.02 14.43 44.61
N GLY A 125 -12.52 15.02 45.70
CA GLY A 125 -13.35 15.68 46.71
C GLY A 125 -14.13 14.75 47.65
N GLU A 126 -14.24 13.45 47.34
CA GLU A 126 -14.90 12.45 48.20
C GLU A 126 -14.12 12.18 49.50
N GLU A 127 -12.80 12.37 49.48
CA GLU A 127 -11.90 12.11 50.61
C GLU A 127 -11.68 13.32 51.53
N ARG A 128 -12.50 14.36 51.41
CA ARG A 128 -12.34 15.60 52.20
C ARG A 128 -12.50 15.31 53.69
N ARG A 129 -11.39 15.36 54.43
CA ARG A 129 -11.34 15.27 55.89
C ARG A 129 -10.91 16.62 56.45
N ILE A 130 -11.51 17.02 57.57
CA ILE A 130 -11.15 18.24 58.28
C ILE A 130 -10.46 17.84 59.59
N LEU A 131 -9.19 18.21 59.72
CA LEU A 131 -8.46 18.06 60.96
C LEU A 131 -8.74 19.27 61.85
N VAL A 132 -9.39 19.06 62.99
CA VAL A 132 -9.68 20.12 63.96
C VAL A 132 -8.73 20.00 65.14
N LYS A 133 -7.94 21.05 65.39
CA LYS A 133 -7.16 21.14 66.64
C LYS A 133 -8.09 21.59 67.76
N VAL A 134 -8.27 20.74 68.76
CA VAL A 134 -9.15 21.01 69.90
C VAL A 134 -8.30 21.23 71.15
N ALA A 135 -8.61 22.29 71.90
CA ALA A 135 -7.95 22.52 73.19
C ALA A 135 -8.27 21.37 74.18
N PRO A 136 -7.31 20.94 75.02
CA PRO A 136 -7.49 19.78 75.92
C PRO A 136 -8.77 19.84 76.78
N ARG A 137 -9.10 21.03 77.29
CA ARG A 137 -10.33 21.28 78.08
C ARG A 137 -11.64 20.96 77.33
N ASN A 138 -11.63 21.04 76.01
CA ASN A 138 -12.79 20.77 75.16
C ASN A 138 -12.80 19.32 74.64
N ALA A 139 -11.63 18.67 74.56
CA ALA A 139 -11.48 17.32 74.04
C ALA A 139 -12.24 16.28 74.89
N VAL A 140 -12.30 16.47 76.21
CA VAL A 140 -13.01 15.58 77.15
C VAL A 140 -14.52 15.45 76.83
N ARG A 141 -15.09 16.44 76.12
CA ARG A 141 -16.53 16.49 75.78
C ARG A 141 -16.84 15.94 74.38
N LEU A 142 -15.83 15.49 73.63
CA LEU A 142 -15.99 15.00 72.27
C LEU A 142 -15.99 13.46 72.22
N LYS A 143 -16.86 12.89 71.39
CA LYS A 143 -16.93 11.44 71.16
C LYS A 143 -16.89 11.12 69.66
N ILE A 144 -16.36 9.94 69.33
CA ILE A 144 -16.38 9.41 67.96
C ILE A 144 -17.84 9.22 67.52
N GLY A 145 -18.17 9.62 66.28
CA GLY A 145 -19.52 9.53 65.71
C GLY A 145 -20.45 10.71 66.04
N GLN A 146 -20.01 11.67 66.86
CA GLN A 146 -20.77 12.89 67.14
C GLN A 146 -20.84 13.79 65.91
N LYS A 147 -22.03 14.30 65.58
CA LYS A 147 -22.22 15.26 64.47
C LYS A 147 -21.46 16.54 64.76
N ALA A 148 -20.71 17.03 63.77
CA ALA A 148 -20.02 18.32 63.81
C ALA A 148 -20.65 19.29 62.81
N LEU A 149 -20.87 20.54 63.23
CA LEU A 149 -21.26 21.63 62.35
C LEU A 149 -20.02 22.40 61.94
N ILE A 150 -19.82 22.56 60.64
CA ILE A 150 -18.63 23.20 60.08
C ILE A 150 -19.09 24.44 59.33
N TYR A 151 -18.64 25.60 59.81
CA TYR A 151 -18.82 26.87 59.14
C TYR A 151 -17.48 27.27 58.53
N SER A 152 -17.46 27.52 57.22
CA SER A 152 -16.26 27.93 56.50
C SER A 152 -16.48 29.28 55.85
N ASN A 153 -15.54 30.19 56.11
CA ASN A 153 -15.57 31.56 55.60
C ASN A 153 -15.21 31.62 54.11
N ILE A 154 -14.71 30.52 53.55
CA ILE A 154 -14.27 30.43 52.15
C ILE A 154 -15.48 30.45 51.19
N PHE A 155 -16.67 30.07 51.67
CA PHE A 155 -17.91 30.10 50.88
C PHE A 155 -18.68 31.43 50.99
N TYR A 156 -18.17 32.42 51.73
CA TYR A 156 -18.85 33.70 51.96
C TYR A 156 -18.59 34.76 50.86
N HIS A 157 -17.75 34.46 49.87
CA HIS A 157 -17.43 35.36 48.75
C HIS A 157 -18.02 34.92 47.40
N TRP A 158 -19.22 34.34 47.41
CA TRP A 158 -20.08 34.28 46.24
C TRP A 158 -21.23 35.29 46.42
N LYS A 159 -20.96 36.53 46.05
CA LYS A 159 -21.94 37.54 45.62
C LYS A 159 -21.39 38.22 44.39
#